data_AF-A0A250L3G1-F1
#
_entry.id   AF-A0A250L3G1-F1
#
_cell.length_a   1.000
_cell.length_b   1.000
_cell.length_c   1.000
_cell.angle_alpha   90.00
_cell.angle_beta   90.00
_cell.angle_gamma   90.00
#
_symmetry.space_group_name_H-M   'P 1'
#
loop_
_entity.id
_entity.type
_entity.pdbx_description
1 polymer ?
#
loop_
_entity_poly.entity_id
_entity_poly.type
_entity_poly.pdbx_seq_one_letter_code
_entity_poly.pdbx_strand_id
1 'polypeptide(L)'
;MSARQAANPWEKRRSLELITLYEISKILSSSLDIHKTLREALNVLSSHMHLPRCMISLVQENTDVHVIGAAGLSREEIARGQLRKGEGIVGKIIKTGIPIVLHDIADEPHFLNRTGSRDLSSGQKIAYIGIPIKAVGETIGVLGADRDMTTYHGYLEHDVRLLKMVANLVGQAIRLHQLVAAEREQRMKEQHRLQKAAAPVRGLVNVIGESQRMQEVFAEVERAAAVQSTVLLRGETGTGKEVIAHAIHHLSSRRKGPFVRVNCAALSETLLESELFGHEKGAFTGATQERKGRFEMAHGGTLFLDEIGDVSPNFQVKLLRVLQEREFERVGGNRPIQVDVRLIVATNRNLEEAVLKGEFRADLYFRINVISILLPPLRERRDDIFLLADHFLERFNRTNQRQLTLSPEAKQILAECYWPGNVRELENCVERTAAMSRGKAIRDINLPCQKNMCFSLALRPISQISSPVPAAPAEPVAASLPGGDTQTRGRVPEFKSPRDRLVWAMEECGWVQAKAARLLGMTTRQMHYALQKYHIEIKKL
;
A
#
# COMPACT_ATOMS: atom_id res chain seq x y z
N MET A 1 -64.77 -51.13 -3.32
CA MET A 1 -63.36 -51.12 -3.77
C MET A 1 -63.18 -49.91 -4.68
N SER A 2 -62.34 -48.96 -4.27
CA SER A 2 -62.24 -47.60 -4.83
C SER A 2 -61.59 -47.56 -6.21
N ALA A 3 -62.31 -46.99 -7.18
CA ALA A 3 -61.80 -46.64 -8.50
C ALA A 3 -60.96 -45.35 -8.39
N ARG A 4 -59.65 -45.44 -8.64
CA ARG A 4 -58.79 -44.27 -8.81
C ARG A 4 -59.15 -43.59 -10.14
N GLN A 5 -59.82 -42.44 -10.06
CA GLN A 5 -60.03 -41.51 -11.17
C GLN A 5 -58.68 -41.16 -11.82
N ALA A 6 -58.55 -41.42 -13.11
CA ALA A 6 -57.45 -40.88 -13.92
C ALA A 6 -57.66 -39.36 -14.03
N ALA A 7 -56.74 -38.57 -13.46
CA ALA A 7 -56.80 -37.11 -13.50
C ALA A 7 -56.88 -36.61 -14.95
N ASN A 8 -57.76 -35.62 -15.19
CA ASN A 8 -57.96 -35.00 -16.49
C ASN A 8 -56.60 -34.45 -17.01
N PRO A 9 -56.20 -34.71 -18.28
CA PRO A 9 -54.96 -34.16 -18.85
C PRO A 9 -54.80 -32.65 -18.63
N TRP A 10 -55.91 -31.91 -18.59
CA TRP A 10 -55.95 -30.49 -18.28
C TRP A 10 -55.62 -30.13 -16.83
N GLU A 11 -56.03 -30.95 -15.86
CA GLU A 11 -55.69 -30.78 -14.43
C GLU A 11 -54.22 -31.09 -14.17
N LYS A 12 -53.68 -32.11 -14.84
CA LYS A 12 -52.26 -32.45 -14.78
C LYS A 12 -51.38 -31.33 -15.32
N ARG A 13 -51.78 -30.70 -16.43
CA ARG A 13 -51.08 -29.55 -17.01
C ARG A 13 -51.16 -28.29 -16.13
N ARG A 14 -52.34 -27.95 -15.60
CA ARG A 14 -52.48 -26.81 -14.68
C ARG A 14 -51.60 -26.96 -13.43
N SER A 15 -51.52 -28.18 -12.88
CA SER A 15 -50.62 -28.48 -11.77
C SER A 15 -49.16 -28.26 -12.16
N LEU A 16 -48.75 -28.67 -13.36
CA LEU A 16 -47.39 -28.47 -13.86
C LEU A 16 -47.07 -26.98 -14.12
N GLU A 17 -48.02 -26.20 -14.64
CA GLU A 17 -47.88 -24.75 -14.82
C GLU A 17 -47.63 -24.03 -13.49
N LEU A 18 -48.35 -24.40 -12.43
CA LEU A 18 -48.17 -23.83 -11.09
C LEU A 18 -46.82 -24.21 -10.48
N ILE A 19 -46.39 -25.47 -10.61
CA ILE A 19 -45.07 -25.94 -10.13
C ILE A 19 -43.96 -25.17 -10.86
N THR A 20 -44.07 -25.03 -12.18
CA THR A 20 -43.10 -24.30 -13.01
C THR A 20 -42.99 -22.84 -12.59
N LEU A 21 -44.12 -22.16 -12.37
CA LEU A 21 -44.12 -20.77 -11.87
C LEU A 21 -43.45 -20.65 -10.50
N TYR A 22 -43.75 -21.57 -9.59
CA TYR A 22 -43.16 -21.57 -8.25
C TYR A 22 -41.63 -21.74 -8.29
N GLU A 23 -41.14 -22.68 -9.10
CA GLU A 23 -39.70 -22.91 -9.25
C GLU A 23 -38.98 -21.72 -9.90
N ILE A 24 -39.55 -21.14 -10.96
CA ILE A 24 -39.02 -19.93 -11.59
C ILE A 24 -38.96 -18.79 -10.59
N SER A 25 -40.02 -18.58 -9.80
CA SER A 25 -40.04 -17.55 -8.76
C SER A 25 -38.92 -17.76 -7.73
N LYS A 26 -38.70 -19.00 -7.30
CA LYS A 26 -37.63 -19.34 -6.35
C LYS A 26 -36.26 -19.01 -6.93
N ILE A 27 -35.99 -19.41 -8.17
CA ILE A 27 -34.72 -19.19 -8.87
C ILE A 27 -34.43 -17.69 -8.99
N LEU A 28 -35.41 -16.91 -9.48
CA LEU A 28 -35.26 -15.47 -9.67
C LEU A 28 -35.00 -14.71 -8.36
N SER A 29 -35.40 -15.27 -7.21
CA SER A 29 -35.16 -14.67 -5.89
C SER A 29 -33.88 -15.16 -5.19
N SER A 30 -33.18 -16.16 -5.74
CA SER A 30 -32.13 -16.90 -5.03
C SER A 30 -30.73 -16.27 -5.07
N SER A 31 -30.44 -15.44 -6.07
CA SER A 31 -29.09 -14.91 -6.34
C SER A 31 -29.18 -13.51 -6.93
N LEU A 32 -28.11 -12.72 -6.74
CA LEU A 32 -27.95 -11.39 -7.34
C LEU A 32 -27.31 -11.40 -8.74
N ASP A 33 -26.96 -12.57 -9.27
CA ASP A 33 -26.47 -12.74 -10.64
C ASP A 33 -27.63 -12.90 -11.63
N ILE A 34 -27.90 -11.83 -12.37
CA ILE A 34 -29.02 -11.74 -13.32
C ILE A 34 -28.85 -12.67 -14.53
N HIS A 35 -27.63 -12.86 -15.03
CA HIS A 35 -27.40 -13.71 -16.20
C HIS A 35 -27.61 -15.19 -15.83
N LYS A 36 -27.17 -15.58 -14.64
CA LYS A 36 -27.33 -16.94 -14.12
C LYS A 36 -28.80 -17.26 -13.83
N THR A 37 -29.48 -16.41 -13.05
CA THR A 37 -30.87 -16.64 -12.63
C THR A 37 -31.85 -16.67 -13.81
N LEU A 38 -31.69 -15.77 -14.79
CA LEU A 38 -32.52 -15.79 -15.99
C LEU A 38 -32.31 -17.05 -16.83
N ARG A 39 -31.06 -17.53 -16.96
CA ARG A 39 -30.78 -18.78 -17.69
C ARG A 39 -31.39 -20.00 -17.00
N GLU A 40 -31.27 -20.08 -15.67
CA GLU A 40 -31.85 -21.17 -14.88
C GLU A 40 -33.39 -21.18 -14.98
N ALA A 41 -34.02 -20.00 -14.91
CA ALA A 41 -35.46 -19.87 -15.10
C ALA A 41 -35.92 -20.32 -16.50
N LEU A 42 -35.17 -19.97 -17.55
CA LEU A 42 -35.45 -20.41 -18.91
C LEU A 42 -35.27 -21.93 -19.10
N ASN A 43 -34.30 -22.54 -18.42
CA ASN A 43 -34.09 -23.99 -18.46
C ASN A 43 -35.28 -24.75 -17.84
N VAL A 44 -35.80 -24.27 -16.71
CA VAL A 44 -37.00 -24.84 -16.07
C VAL A 44 -38.22 -24.71 -16.98
N LEU A 45 -38.39 -23.54 -17.60
CA LEU A 45 -39.45 -23.32 -18.58
C LEU A 45 -39.34 -24.27 -19.78
N SER A 46 -38.13 -24.47 -20.30
CA SER A 46 -37.87 -25.37 -21.43
C SER A 46 -38.16 -26.84 -21.08
N SER A 47 -37.70 -27.30 -19.90
CA SER A 47 -37.84 -28.69 -19.48
C SER A 47 -39.27 -29.07 -19.08
N HIS A 48 -39.95 -28.22 -18.29
CA HIS A 48 -41.28 -28.52 -17.76
C HIS A 48 -42.39 -28.34 -18.80
N MET A 49 -42.26 -27.34 -19.68
CA MET A 49 -43.31 -27.00 -20.64
C MET A 49 -43.04 -27.54 -22.05
N HIS A 50 -41.91 -28.22 -22.27
CA HIS A 50 -41.44 -28.68 -23.57
C HIS A 50 -41.36 -27.53 -24.60
N LEU A 51 -40.83 -26.39 -24.16
CA LEU A 51 -40.54 -25.25 -25.03
C LEU A 51 -39.07 -25.36 -25.47
N PRO A 52 -38.79 -25.92 -26.66
CA PRO A 52 -37.43 -26.31 -27.06
C PRO A 52 -36.46 -25.14 -27.12
N ARG A 53 -36.96 -23.92 -27.33
CA ARG A 53 -36.16 -22.70 -27.39
C ARG A 53 -36.85 -21.58 -26.67
N CYS A 54 -36.17 -21.04 -25.67
CA CYS A 54 -36.63 -19.86 -24.95
C CYS A 54 -35.50 -18.84 -24.88
N MET A 55 -35.82 -17.56 -25.04
CA MET A 55 -34.84 -16.48 -25.03
C MET A 55 -35.39 -15.24 -24.34
N ILE A 56 -34.51 -14.56 -23.60
CA ILE A 56 -34.79 -13.25 -23.00
C ILE A 56 -33.87 -12.23 -23.64
N SER A 57 -34.48 -11.24 -24.27
CA SER A 57 -33.79 -10.11 -24.89
C SER A 57 -34.10 -8.84 -24.10
N LEU A 58 -33.08 -8.14 -23.59
CA LEU A 58 -33.28 -6.85 -22.90
C LEU A 58 -32.69 -5.69 -23.70
N VAL A 59 -33.29 -4.51 -23.51
CA VAL A 59 -32.81 -3.25 -24.07
C VAL A 59 -31.60 -2.77 -23.26
N GLN A 60 -30.52 -2.42 -23.95
CA GLN A 60 -29.31 -1.81 -23.35
C GLN A 60 -29.37 -0.27 -23.43
N GLU A 61 -28.48 0.40 -22.69
CA GLU A 61 -28.36 1.86 -22.64
C GLU A 61 -28.16 2.51 -24.03
N ASN A 62 -27.49 1.81 -24.95
CA ASN A 62 -27.21 2.27 -26.32
C ASN A 62 -28.36 2.01 -27.32
N THR A 63 -29.57 1.74 -26.85
CA THR A 63 -30.77 1.38 -27.65
C THR A 63 -30.74 0.03 -28.35
N ASP A 64 -29.62 -0.68 -28.36
CA ASP A 64 -29.52 -2.04 -28.88
C ASP A 64 -30.20 -3.07 -27.98
N VAL A 65 -30.69 -4.16 -28.59
CA VAL A 65 -31.38 -5.26 -27.90
C VAL A 65 -30.47 -6.48 -27.91
N HIS A 66 -30.13 -6.95 -26.71
CA HIS A 66 -29.21 -8.08 -26.53
C HIS A 66 -29.90 -9.26 -25.86
N VAL A 67 -29.59 -10.47 -26.33
CA VAL A 67 -30.00 -11.71 -25.66
C VAL A 67 -29.16 -11.90 -24.40
N ILE A 68 -29.80 -11.86 -23.23
CA ILE A 68 -29.15 -11.95 -21.92
C ILE A 68 -29.18 -13.39 -21.37
N GLY A 69 -30.21 -14.14 -21.74
CA GLY A 69 -30.39 -15.54 -21.38
C GLY A 69 -31.09 -16.31 -22.49
N ALA A 70 -30.72 -17.57 -22.67
CA ALA A 70 -31.40 -18.49 -23.56
C ALA A 70 -31.32 -19.93 -23.02
N ALA A 71 -32.33 -20.72 -23.36
CA ALA A 71 -32.38 -22.17 -23.22
C ALA A 71 -32.58 -22.80 -24.60
N GLY A 72 -31.83 -23.87 -24.90
CA GLY A 72 -31.89 -24.55 -26.20
C GLY A 72 -31.12 -23.86 -27.34
N LEU A 73 -30.18 -22.96 -27.03
CA LEU A 73 -29.28 -22.30 -27.98
C LEU A 73 -27.81 -22.45 -27.54
N SER A 74 -26.90 -22.55 -28.51
CA SER A 74 -25.44 -22.55 -28.28
C SER A 74 -24.93 -21.14 -27.93
N ARG A 75 -23.73 -21.02 -27.35
CA ARG A 75 -23.11 -19.72 -27.02
C ARG A 75 -22.89 -18.84 -28.25
N GLU A 76 -22.59 -19.45 -29.39
CA GLU A 76 -22.37 -18.75 -30.67
C GLU A 76 -23.69 -18.27 -31.30
N GLU A 77 -24.78 -19.01 -31.10
CA GLU A 77 -26.14 -18.59 -31.51
C GLU A 77 -26.65 -17.42 -30.65
N ILE A 78 -26.34 -17.42 -29.35
CA ILE A 78 -26.67 -16.32 -28.43
C ILE A 78 -25.90 -15.04 -28.83
N ALA A 79 -24.61 -15.16 -29.15
CA ALA A 79 -23.77 -14.03 -29.55
C ALA A 79 -24.24 -13.36 -30.85
N ARG A 80 -24.83 -14.13 -31.78
CA ARG A 80 -25.44 -13.64 -33.03
C ARG A 80 -26.79 -12.94 -32.83
N GLY A 81 -27.40 -13.05 -31.65
CA GLY A 81 -28.71 -12.48 -31.30
C GLY A 81 -28.74 -10.98 -31.02
N GLN A 82 -27.90 -10.17 -31.67
CA GLN A 82 -27.91 -8.71 -31.51
C GLN A 82 -28.89 -8.06 -32.50
N LEU A 83 -29.82 -7.26 -31.99
CA LEU A 83 -30.89 -6.62 -32.77
C LEU A 83 -30.86 -5.11 -32.54
N ARG A 84 -31.06 -4.33 -33.60
CA ARG A 84 -31.26 -2.88 -33.48
C ARG A 84 -32.68 -2.59 -32.99
N LYS A 85 -32.89 -1.43 -32.35
CA LYS A 85 -34.21 -1.00 -31.87
C LYS A 85 -35.24 -0.97 -33.01
N GLY A 86 -36.35 -1.69 -32.84
CA GLY A 86 -37.45 -1.73 -33.82
C GLY A 86 -37.27 -2.74 -34.95
N GLU A 87 -36.21 -3.53 -34.94
CA GLU A 87 -35.91 -4.54 -35.95
C GLU A 87 -36.60 -5.89 -35.66
N GLY A 88 -37.31 -6.44 -36.64
CA GLY A 88 -38.03 -7.71 -36.54
C GLY A 88 -39.18 -7.73 -35.51
N ILE A 89 -39.68 -8.94 -35.22
CA ILE A 89 -40.81 -9.15 -34.29
C ILE A 89 -40.47 -8.70 -32.86
N VAL A 90 -39.25 -8.97 -32.39
CA VAL A 90 -38.76 -8.54 -31.07
C VAL A 90 -38.79 -7.01 -30.96
N GLY A 91 -38.29 -6.29 -31.97
CA GLY A 91 -38.33 -4.83 -31.99
C GLY A 91 -39.76 -4.27 -32.01
N LYS A 92 -40.69 -4.91 -32.73
CA LYS A 92 -42.11 -4.52 -32.75
C LYS A 92 -42.76 -4.69 -31.38
N ILE A 93 -42.49 -5.78 -30.67
CA ILE A 93 -43.00 -6.03 -29.30
C ILE A 93 -42.46 -4.98 -28.32
N ILE A 94 -41.18 -4.61 -28.41
CA ILE A 94 -40.60 -3.57 -27.54
C ILE A 94 -41.28 -2.23 -27.78
N LYS A 95 -41.56 -1.88 -29.04
CA LYS A 95 -42.20 -0.61 -29.42
C LYS A 95 -43.68 -0.55 -29.02
N THR A 96 -44.44 -1.62 -29.24
CA THR A 96 -45.90 -1.63 -28.97
C THR A 96 -46.23 -2.02 -27.54
N GLY A 97 -45.38 -2.80 -26.87
CA GLY A 97 -45.66 -3.39 -25.56
C GLY A 97 -46.79 -4.42 -25.58
N ILE A 98 -47.11 -4.98 -26.76
CA ILE A 98 -48.18 -5.96 -26.99
C ILE A 98 -47.57 -7.33 -27.34
N PRO A 99 -48.05 -8.44 -26.76
CA PRO A 99 -47.66 -9.80 -27.15
C PRO A 99 -47.90 -10.08 -28.63
N ILE A 100 -46.97 -10.76 -29.30
CA ILE A 100 -47.14 -11.25 -30.67
C ILE A 100 -47.03 -12.77 -30.66
N VAL A 101 -47.98 -13.42 -31.34
CA VAL A 101 -48.02 -14.88 -31.51
C VAL A 101 -48.06 -15.17 -33.00
N LEU A 102 -47.10 -15.94 -33.49
CA LEU A 102 -47.05 -16.43 -34.86
C LEU A 102 -47.39 -17.91 -34.83
N HIS A 103 -48.41 -18.32 -35.58
CA HIS A 103 -48.86 -19.72 -35.63
C HIS A 103 -47.89 -20.61 -36.42
N ASP A 104 -47.27 -20.03 -37.44
CA ASP A 104 -46.16 -20.63 -38.17
C ASP A 104 -45.13 -19.53 -38.46
N ILE A 105 -43.88 -19.80 -38.10
CA ILE A 105 -42.76 -18.90 -38.38
C ILE A 105 -42.46 -18.83 -39.88
N ALA A 106 -42.72 -19.90 -40.63
CA ALA A 106 -42.45 -19.96 -42.07
C ALA A 106 -43.32 -18.98 -42.88
N ASP A 107 -44.50 -18.63 -42.35
CA ASP A 107 -45.48 -17.76 -43.00
C ASP A 107 -45.24 -16.25 -42.74
N GLU A 108 -44.29 -15.87 -41.88
CA GLU A 108 -44.08 -14.46 -41.48
C GLU A 108 -42.79 -13.86 -42.07
N PRO A 109 -42.88 -12.96 -43.09
CA PRO A 109 -41.72 -12.37 -43.75
C PRO A 109 -40.83 -11.52 -42.84
N HIS A 110 -41.39 -10.97 -41.75
CA HIS A 110 -40.67 -10.09 -40.82
C HIS A 110 -39.94 -10.86 -39.70
N PHE A 111 -39.98 -12.19 -39.74
CA PHE A 111 -39.29 -13.02 -38.76
C PHE A 111 -37.80 -13.18 -39.10
N LEU A 112 -36.95 -12.42 -38.42
CA LEU A 112 -35.51 -12.48 -38.60
C LEU A 112 -34.92 -13.67 -37.82
N ASN A 113 -34.61 -14.78 -38.50
CA ASN A 113 -33.93 -15.96 -37.94
C ASN A 113 -32.42 -15.70 -37.65
N ARG A 114 -32.09 -14.59 -36.96
CA ARG A 114 -30.70 -14.12 -36.76
C ARG A 114 -29.80 -15.06 -36.00
N THR A 115 -30.37 -15.85 -35.09
CA THR A 115 -29.62 -16.86 -34.35
C THR A 115 -29.15 -18.00 -35.25
N GLY A 116 -29.72 -18.15 -36.46
CA GLY A 116 -29.40 -19.21 -37.42
C GLY A 116 -29.77 -20.61 -36.92
N SER A 117 -30.45 -20.70 -35.78
CA SER A 117 -30.67 -21.95 -35.06
C SER A 117 -31.83 -22.77 -35.65
N ARG A 118 -32.70 -22.16 -36.46
CA ARG A 118 -33.91 -22.82 -37.01
C ARG A 118 -33.67 -23.34 -38.42
N ASP A 119 -33.96 -24.61 -38.64
CA ASP A 119 -34.03 -25.24 -39.96
C ASP A 119 -35.46 -25.15 -40.50
N LEU A 120 -35.67 -24.13 -41.34
CA LEU A 120 -36.96 -23.83 -41.98
C LEU A 120 -37.30 -24.81 -43.13
N SER A 121 -36.41 -25.75 -43.46
CA SER A 121 -36.59 -26.73 -44.55
C SER A 121 -37.22 -28.05 -44.11
N SER A 122 -37.41 -28.26 -42.80
CA SER A 122 -37.81 -29.55 -42.20
C SER A 122 -39.31 -29.88 -42.24
N GLY A 123 -40.16 -28.97 -42.75
CA GLY A 123 -41.62 -29.18 -42.82
C GLY A 123 -42.35 -29.18 -41.47
N GLN A 124 -41.65 -28.92 -40.36
CA GLN A 124 -42.23 -28.81 -39.02
C GLN A 124 -42.88 -27.44 -38.80
N LYS A 125 -44.15 -27.43 -38.37
CA LYS A 125 -44.86 -26.20 -38.01
C LYS A 125 -44.42 -25.71 -36.64
N ILE A 126 -43.68 -24.61 -36.60
CA ILE A 126 -43.17 -24.02 -35.36
C ILE A 126 -43.88 -22.69 -35.12
N ALA A 127 -44.56 -22.55 -33.99
CA ALA A 127 -45.12 -21.28 -33.54
C ALA A 127 -44.11 -20.48 -32.72
N TYR A 128 -44.11 -19.16 -32.86
CA TYR A 128 -43.32 -18.24 -32.03
C TYR A 128 -44.23 -17.43 -31.11
N ILE A 129 -43.90 -17.40 -29.82
CA ILE A 129 -44.61 -16.60 -28.81
C ILE A 129 -43.64 -15.56 -28.27
N GLY A 130 -43.91 -14.29 -28.54
CA GLY A 130 -43.16 -13.16 -28.02
C GLY A 130 -43.97 -12.36 -26.99
N ILE A 131 -43.52 -12.36 -25.74
CA ILE A 131 -44.17 -11.65 -24.63
C ILE A 131 -43.30 -10.47 -24.17
N PRO A 132 -43.86 -9.24 -24.04
CA PRO A 132 -43.12 -8.11 -23.50
C PRO A 132 -42.82 -8.30 -22.01
N ILE A 133 -41.57 -8.02 -21.63
CA ILE A 133 -41.12 -7.93 -20.23
C ILE A 133 -41.25 -6.46 -19.83
N LYS A 134 -42.09 -6.18 -18.82
CA LYS A 134 -42.37 -4.82 -18.37
C LYS A 134 -41.81 -4.55 -16.97
N ALA A 135 -41.25 -3.38 -16.78
CA ALA A 135 -40.87 -2.83 -15.48
C ALA A 135 -41.32 -1.37 -15.40
N VAL A 136 -42.05 -1.00 -14.34
CA VAL A 136 -42.53 0.39 -14.10
C VAL A 136 -43.32 0.98 -15.28
N GLY A 137 -44.09 0.15 -16.00
CA GLY A 137 -44.88 0.58 -17.16
C GLY A 137 -44.12 0.65 -18.49
N GLU A 138 -42.79 0.48 -18.47
CA GLU A 138 -41.95 0.44 -19.68
C GLU A 138 -41.62 -0.99 -20.10
N THR A 139 -41.52 -1.23 -21.41
CA THR A 139 -41.09 -2.52 -21.96
C THR A 139 -39.57 -2.57 -22.00
N ILE A 140 -38.97 -3.28 -21.05
CA ILE A 140 -37.51 -3.40 -20.89
C ILE A 140 -36.92 -4.57 -21.69
N GLY A 141 -37.77 -5.46 -22.22
CA GLY A 141 -37.32 -6.61 -22.98
C GLY A 141 -38.44 -7.48 -23.53
N VAL A 142 -38.08 -8.64 -24.07
CA VAL A 142 -38.99 -9.63 -24.65
C VAL A 142 -38.57 -11.03 -24.21
N LEU A 143 -39.55 -11.81 -23.75
CA LEU A 143 -39.46 -13.26 -23.58
C LEU A 143 -40.00 -13.93 -24.84
N GLY A 144 -39.12 -14.55 -25.60
CA GLY A 144 -39.46 -15.34 -26.78
C GLY A 144 -39.45 -16.83 -26.48
N ALA A 145 -40.42 -17.57 -27.00
CA ALA A 145 -40.45 -19.03 -26.93
C ALA A 145 -40.93 -19.63 -28.25
N ASP A 146 -40.30 -20.72 -28.67
CA ASP A 146 -40.74 -21.52 -29.82
C ASP A 146 -41.60 -22.70 -29.32
N ARG A 147 -42.65 -23.04 -30.07
CA ARG A 147 -43.53 -24.18 -29.81
C ARG A 147 -43.63 -25.06 -31.03
N ASP A 148 -43.39 -26.35 -30.86
CA ASP A 148 -43.72 -27.33 -31.90
C ASP A 148 -45.24 -27.54 -31.94
N MET A 149 -45.85 -27.10 -33.04
CA MET A 149 -47.28 -27.25 -33.21
C MET A 149 -47.65 -28.69 -33.52
N THR A 150 -46.81 -29.46 -34.22
CA THR A 150 -47.13 -30.83 -34.66
C THR A 150 -47.47 -31.77 -33.49
N THR A 151 -46.75 -31.64 -32.39
CA THR A 151 -46.92 -32.47 -31.18
C THR A 151 -47.89 -31.85 -30.16
N TYR A 152 -48.01 -30.52 -30.13
CA TYR A 152 -48.70 -29.79 -29.06
C TYR A 152 -49.79 -28.83 -29.55
N HIS A 153 -50.54 -29.23 -30.58
CA HIS A 153 -51.70 -28.50 -31.06
C HIS A 153 -52.70 -28.19 -29.93
N GLY A 154 -53.19 -26.94 -29.85
CA GLY A 154 -54.21 -26.50 -28.89
C GLY A 154 -53.70 -25.91 -27.56
N TYR A 155 -52.39 -25.92 -27.31
CA TYR A 155 -51.82 -25.42 -26.05
C TYR A 155 -51.34 -23.96 -26.08
N LEU A 156 -51.42 -23.31 -27.24
CA LEU A 156 -50.86 -21.98 -27.48
C LEU A 156 -51.40 -20.89 -26.54
N GLU A 157 -52.70 -20.88 -26.29
CA GLU A 157 -53.32 -19.91 -25.36
C GLU A 157 -52.85 -20.10 -23.91
N HIS A 158 -52.58 -21.35 -23.52
CA HIS A 158 -52.05 -21.68 -22.19
C HIS A 158 -50.60 -21.23 -22.06
N ASP A 159 -49.77 -21.49 -23.09
CA ASP A 159 -48.38 -21.05 -23.13
C ASP A 159 -48.29 -19.51 -23.08
N VAL A 160 -49.15 -18.79 -23.82
CA VAL A 160 -49.22 -17.32 -23.76
C VAL A 160 -49.55 -16.84 -22.34
N ARG A 161 -50.50 -17.47 -21.65
CA ARG A 161 -50.86 -17.10 -20.26
C ARG A 161 -49.70 -17.36 -19.29
N LEU A 162 -49.05 -18.51 -19.39
CA LEU A 162 -47.90 -18.86 -18.56
C LEU A 162 -46.73 -17.90 -18.81
N LEU A 163 -46.36 -17.68 -20.06
CA LEU A 163 -45.24 -16.82 -20.45
C LEU A 163 -45.48 -15.36 -20.04
N LYS A 164 -46.74 -14.88 -20.03
CA LYS A 164 -47.11 -13.57 -19.45
C LYS A 164 -46.79 -13.49 -17.96
N MET A 165 -47.12 -14.53 -17.19
CA MET A 165 -46.80 -14.57 -15.76
C MET A 165 -45.29 -14.63 -15.52
N VAL A 166 -44.56 -15.46 -16.29
CA VAL A 166 -43.10 -15.56 -16.22
C VAL A 166 -42.43 -14.24 -16.61
N ALA A 167 -42.86 -13.59 -17.69
CA ALA A 167 -42.31 -12.30 -18.13
C ALA A 167 -42.50 -11.20 -17.07
N ASN A 168 -43.63 -11.22 -16.34
CA ASN A 168 -43.84 -10.31 -15.22
C ASN A 168 -42.85 -10.58 -14.06
N LEU A 169 -42.66 -11.83 -13.66
CA LEU A 169 -41.69 -12.20 -12.61
C LEU A 169 -40.26 -11.80 -12.99
N VAL A 170 -39.88 -12.07 -14.24
CA VAL A 170 -38.58 -11.67 -14.81
C VAL A 170 -38.40 -10.15 -14.76
N GLY A 171 -39.42 -9.38 -15.13
CA GLY A 171 -39.39 -7.92 -15.07
C GLY A 171 -39.18 -7.37 -13.66
N GLN A 172 -39.86 -7.95 -12.66
CA GLN A 172 -39.67 -7.58 -11.26
C GLN A 172 -38.27 -7.92 -10.73
N ALA A 173 -37.75 -9.10 -11.09
CA ALA A 173 -36.41 -9.52 -10.70
C ALA A 173 -35.36 -8.56 -11.25
N ILE A 174 -35.40 -8.24 -12.55
CA ILE A 174 -34.46 -7.31 -13.20
C ILE A 174 -34.45 -5.96 -12.47
N ARG A 175 -35.63 -5.42 -12.13
CA ARG A 175 -35.75 -4.15 -11.39
C ARG A 175 -35.10 -4.23 -10.02
N LEU A 176 -35.34 -5.31 -9.27
CA LEU A 176 -34.75 -5.50 -7.94
C LEU A 176 -33.21 -5.53 -8.03
N HIS A 177 -32.65 -6.22 -9.02
CA HIS A 177 -31.20 -6.24 -9.25
C HIS A 177 -30.64 -4.85 -9.55
N GLN A 178 -31.31 -4.06 -10.40
CA GLN A 178 -30.89 -2.70 -10.73
C GLN A 178 -30.89 -1.79 -9.50
N LEU A 179 -31.93 -1.88 -8.65
CA LEU A 179 -32.01 -1.11 -7.42
C LEU A 179 -30.90 -1.49 -6.43
N VAL A 180 -30.66 -2.78 -6.22
CA VAL A 180 -29.59 -3.26 -5.32
C VAL A 180 -28.21 -2.87 -5.85
N ALA A 181 -27.98 -2.91 -7.17
CA ALA A 181 -26.72 -2.49 -7.77
C ALA A 181 -26.47 -0.99 -7.55
N ALA A 182 -27.49 -0.15 -7.79
CA ALA A 182 -27.41 1.29 -7.57
C ALA A 182 -27.17 1.64 -6.09
N GLU A 183 -27.85 0.97 -5.16
CA GLU A 183 -27.66 1.19 -3.73
C GLU A 183 -26.26 0.76 -3.28
N ARG A 184 -25.74 -0.37 -3.78
CA ARG A 184 -24.36 -0.80 -3.51
C ARG A 184 -23.34 0.22 -4.02
N GLU A 185 -23.56 0.78 -5.20
CA GLU A 185 -22.68 1.80 -5.75
C GLU A 185 -22.71 3.09 -4.90
N GLN A 186 -23.90 3.53 -4.46
CA GLN A 186 -24.05 4.67 -3.56
C GLN A 186 -23.36 4.41 -2.21
N ARG A 187 -23.58 3.25 -1.59
CA ARG A 187 -22.91 2.87 -0.33
C ARG A 187 -21.39 2.81 -0.48
N MET A 188 -20.88 2.31 -1.61
CA MET A 188 -19.44 2.30 -1.89
C MET A 188 -18.87 3.72 -2.06
N LYS A 189 -19.59 4.60 -2.77
CA LYS A 189 -19.21 6.02 -2.91
C LYS A 189 -19.24 6.75 -1.58
N GLU A 190 -20.25 6.49 -0.75
CA GLU A 190 -20.40 7.09 0.57
C GLU A 190 -19.36 6.55 1.55
N GLN A 191 -19.10 5.24 1.56
CA GLN A 191 -18.00 4.65 2.34
C GLN A 191 -16.65 5.22 1.90
N HIS A 192 -16.43 5.44 0.61
CA HIS A 192 -15.21 6.09 0.11
C HIS A 192 -15.14 7.57 0.52
N ARG A 193 -16.27 8.29 0.55
CA ARG A 193 -16.36 9.67 1.02
C ARG A 193 -16.15 9.76 2.53
N LEU A 194 -16.73 8.86 3.31
CA LEU A 194 -16.57 8.75 4.75
C LEU A 194 -15.15 8.29 5.11
N GLN A 195 -14.52 7.38 4.37
CA GLN A 195 -13.10 7.06 4.53
C GLN A 195 -12.19 8.25 4.22
N LYS A 196 -12.56 9.10 3.25
CA LYS A 196 -11.87 10.36 2.96
C LYS A 196 -12.12 11.44 4.03
N ALA A 197 -13.31 11.48 4.62
CA ALA A 197 -13.69 12.45 5.65
C ALA A 197 -13.29 12.03 7.08
N ALA A 198 -13.13 10.73 7.32
CA ALA A 198 -12.66 10.12 8.55
C ALA A 198 -11.17 9.78 8.51
N ALA A 199 -10.45 10.16 7.45
CA ALA A 199 -9.01 10.35 7.55
C ALA A 199 -8.83 11.50 8.54
N PRO A 200 -8.31 11.25 9.76
CA PRO A 200 -8.18 12.29 10.76
C PRO A 200 -7.29 13.40 10.18
N VAL A 201 -7.73 14.64 10.35
CA VAL A 201 -6.83 15.80 10.38
C VAL A 201 -5.96 15.63 11.64
N ARG A 202 -4.98 14.72 11.57
CA ARG A 202 -3.85 14.51 12.48
C ARG A 202 -3.06 13.29 12.00
N GLY A 203 -1.85 13.55 11.50
CA GLY A 203 -0.90 12.53 11.02
C GLY A 203 -0.89 12.43 9.51
N LEU A 204 0.23 12.80 8.90
CA LEU A 204 0.57 12.36 7.54
C LEU A 204 0.48 10.83 7.52
N VAL A 205 -0.11 10.24 6.47
CA VAL A 205 -0.25 8.77 6.36
C VAL A 205 1.11 8.12 6.60
N ASN A 206 1.19 7.28 7.65
CA ASN A 206 2.38 6.56 8.12
C ASN A 206 3.49 7.40 8.78
N VAL A 207 3.25 8.65 9.17
CA VAL A 207 4.19 9.44 10.00
C VAL A 207 3.62 9.65 11.40
N ILE A 208 4.42 9.29 12.40
CA ILE A 208 4.03 9.36 13.82
C ILE A 208 4.79 10.50 14.48
N GLY A 209 4.04 11.38 15.14
CA GLY A 209 4.59 12.46 15.97
C GLY A 209 3.49 13.40 16.46
N GLU A 210 3.51 13.70 17.75
CA GLU A 210 2.63 14.68 18.41
C GLU A 210 3.43 15.85 19.01
N SER A 211 4.75 15.71 19.14
CA SER A 211 5.64 16.77 19.62
C SER A 211 5.52 18.04 18.79
N GLN A 212 5.64 19.20 19.44
CA GLN A 212 5.54 20.51 18.78
C GLN A 212 6.51 20.64 17.59
N ARG A 213 7.75 20.16 17.75
CA ARG A 213 8.77 20.16 16.68
C ARG A 213 8.33 19.33 15.47
N MET A 214 7.65 18.21 15.68
CA MET A 214 7.12 17.41 14.56
C MET A 214 5.89 18.06 13.92
N GLN A 215 5.05 18.76 14.68
CA GLN A 215 3.93 19.53 14.11
C GLN A 215 4.42 20.66 13.19
N GLU A 216 5.51 21.34 13.56
CA GLU A 216 6.18 22.34 12.71
C GLU A 216 6.67 21.70 11.40
N VAL A 217 7.34 20.54 11.48
CA VAL A 217 7.76 19.77 10.30
C VAL A 217 6.56 19.37 9.43
N PHE A 218 5.44 18.96 10.01
CA PHE A 218 4.24 18.61 9.24
C PHE A 218 3.66 19.81 8.50
N ALA A 219 3.60 20.98 9.14
CA ALA A 219 3.16 22.21 8.49
C ALA A 219 4.11 22.65 7.36
N GLU A 220 5.41 22.41 7.49
CA GLU A 220 6.38 22.60 6.41
C GLU A 220 6.17 21.61 5.27
N VAL A 221 5.94 20.34 5.58
CA VAL A 221 5.66 19.28 4.60
C VAL A 221 4.41 19.59 3.78
N GLU A 222 3.33 20.05 4.41
CA GLU A 222 2.10 20.43 3.71
C GLU A 222 2.32 21.60 2.74
N ARG A 223 3.02 22.65 3.19
CA ARG A 223 3.38 23.80 2.35
C ARG A 223 4.30 23.38 1.19
N ALA A 224 5.30 22.55 1.47
CA ALA A 224 6.22 22.04 0.47
C ALA A 224 5.51 21.14 -0.54
N ALA A 225 4.54 20.32 -0.12
CA ALA A 225 3.82 19.41 -1.01
C ALA A 225 2.95 20.11 -2.04
N ALA A 226 2.44 21.31 -1.73
CA ALA A 226 1.61 22.12 -2.62
C ALA A 226 2.36 22.65 -3.85
N VAL A 227 3.69 22.80 -3.77
CA VAL A 227 4.54 23.34 -4.83
C VAL A 227 5.39 22.26 -5.50
N GLN A 228 5.85 22.53 -6.73
CA GLN A 228 6.68 21.59 -7.52
C GLN A 228 8.18 21.74 -7.28
N SER A 229 8.59 22.66 -6.42
CA SER A 229 10.00 22.93 -6.11
C SER A 229 10.72 21.72 -5.52
N THR A 230 12.04 21.68 -5.70
CA THR A 230 12.92 20.70 -5.06
C THR A 230 12.88 20.86 -3.54
N VAL A 231 12.78 19.75 -2.82
CA VAL A 231 12.79 19.73 -1.36
C VAL A 231 14.05 19.04 -0.85
N LEU A 232 14.77 19.70 0.06
CA LEU A 232 15.95 19.19 0.76
C LEU A 232 15.59 18.81 2.21
N LEU A 233 15.57 17.51 2.48
CA LEU A 233 15.37 16.94 3.81
C LEU A 233 16.72 16.82 4.53
N ARG A 234 16.84 17.53 5.65
CA ARG A 234 18.04 17.49 6.49
C ARG A 234 17.75 16.77 7.79
N GLY A 235 18.77 16.18 8.37
CA GLY A 235 18.70 15.60 9.71
C GLY A 235 19.52 14.33 9.82
N GLU A 236 19.73 13.88 11.05
CA GLU A 236 20.56 12.72 11.35
C GLU A 236 20.04 11.44 10.67
N THR A 237 20.92 10.44 10.57
CA THR A 237 20.54 9.11 10.07
C THR A 237 19.50 8.49 11.01
N GLY A 238 18.46 7.90 10.44
CA GLY A 238 17.41 7.21 11.20
C GLY A 238 16.29 8.13 11.76
N THR A 239 16.21 9.40 11.40
CA THR A 239 15.13 10.31 11.84
C THR A 239 13.79 10.13 11.09
N GLY A 240 13.77 9.38 9.99
CA GLY A 240 12.58 9.13 9.18
C GLY A 240 12.45 9.96 7.90
N LYS A 241 13.57 10.45 7.33
CA LYS A 241 13.60 11.24 6.09
C LYS A 241 12.86 10.58 4.93
N GLU A 242 12.99 9.26 4.75
CA GLU A 242 12.27 8.51 3.71
C GLU A 242 10.74 8.58 3.88
N VAL A 243 10.24 8.47 5.11
CA VAL A 243 8.80 8.54 5.41
C VAL A 243 8.27 9.94 5.11
N ILE A 244 9.02 10.99 5.47
CA ILE A 244 8.69 12.37 5.14
C ILE A 244 8.69 12.61 3.62
N ALA A 245 9.67 12.08 2.88
CA ALA A 245 9.70 12.17 1.42
C ALA A 245 8.46 11.53 0.78
N HIS A 246 8.05 10.36 1.29
CA HIS A 246 6.83 9.69 0.84
C HIS A 246 5.57 10.52 1.16
N ALA A 247 5.52 11.16 2.33
CA ALA A 247 4.42 12.04 2.72
C ALA A 247 4.31 13.26 1.80
N ILE A 248 5.43 13.91 1.47
CA ILE A 248 5.47 15.04 0.52
C ILE A 248 4.94 14.60 -0.85
N HIS A 249 5.34 13.44 -1.35
CA HIS A 249 4.84 12.92 -2.62
C HIS A 249 3.33 12.67 -2.58
N HIS A 250 2.84 12.01 -1.53
CA HIS A 250 1.43 11.66 -1.37
C HIS A 250 0.49 12.87 -1.27
N LEU A 251 0.96 13.95 -0.63
CA LEU A 251 0.21 15.20 -0.53
C LEU A 251 0.32 16.09 -1.79
N SER A 252 1.21 15.76 -2.72
CA SER A 252 1.43 16.59 -3.90
C SER A 252 0.44 16.34 -5.04
N SER A 253 0.43 17.24 -6.03
CA SER A 253 -0.30 17.02 -7.28
C SER A 253 0.17 15.77 -8.06
N ARG A 254 1.39 15.28 -7.81
CA ARG A 254 1.98 14.10 -8.45
C ARG A 254 1.73 12.79 -7.73
N ARG A 255 0.85 12.75 -6.72
CA ARG A 255 0.51 11.54 -5.93
C ARG A 255 0.05 10.31 -6.71
N LYS A 256 -0.39 10.48 -7.98
CA LYS A 256 -0.79 9.38 -8.87
C LYS A 256 0.39 8.87 -9.73
N GLY A 257 1.47 9.64 -9.81
CA GLY A 257 2.67 9.30 -10.57
C GLY A 257 3.61 8.38 -9.79
N PRO A 258 4.67 7.88 -10.42
CA PRO A 258 5.64 7.01 -9.77
C PRO A 258 6.41 7.74 -8.66
N PHE A 259 6.65 7.05 -7.53
CA PHE A 259 7.60 7.46 -6.51
C PHE A 259 8.83 6.54 -6.57
N VAL A 260 9.92 7.04 -7.13
CA VAL A 260 11.15 6.27 -7.32
C VAL A 260 12.18 6.69 -6.28
N ARG A 261 12.76 5.73 -5.57
CA ARG A 261 13.76 5.97 -4.52
C ARG A 261 15.13 5.42 -4.93
N VAL A 262 16.18 6.17 -4.60
CA VAL A 262 17.57 5.79 -4.82
C VAL A 262 18.40 6.22 -3.61
N ASN A 263 19.21 5.32 -3.08
CA ASN A 263 20.20 5.65 -2.06
C ASN A 263 21.56 5.82 -2.74
N CYS A 264 22.12 7.02 -2.67
CA CYS A 264 23.36 7.38 -3.34
C CYS A 264 24.61 6.81 -2.66
N ALA A 265 24.58 6.59 -1.35
CA ALA A 265 25.71 6.07 -0.58
C ALA A 265 25.92 4.55 -0.74
N ALA A 266 24.91 3.82 -1.22
CA ALA A 266 24.95 2.36 -1.33
C ALA A 266 25.62 1.84 -2.62
N LEU A 267 25.92 2.70 -3.59
CA LEU A 267 26.38 2.31 -4.93
C LEU A 267 27.76 2.92 -5.25
N SER A 268 28.57 2.20 -6.03
CA SER A 268 29.75 2.80 -6.65
C SER A 268 29.33 3.86 -7.67
N GLU A 269 30.22 4.80 -7.97
CA GLU A 269 29.95 5.90 -8.91
C GLU A 269 29.40 5.41 -10.26
N THR A 270 30.04 4.41 -10.87
CA THR A 270 29.62 3.84 -12.16
C THR A 270 28.25 3.16 -12.10
N LEU A 271 27.94 2.48 -11.00
CA LEU A 271 26.63 1.85 -10.79
C LEU A 271 25.54 2.88 -10.49
N LEU A 272 25.87 3.93 -9.75
CA LEU A 272 24.96 5.03 -9.45
C LEU A 272 24.55 5.76 -10.73
N GLU A 273 25.50 6.06 -11.61
CA GLU A 273 25.23 6.67 -12.91
C GLU A 273 24.35 5.77 -13.79
N SER A 274 24.70 4.49 -13.87
CA SER A 274 23.96 3.50 -14.65
C SER A 274 22.54 3.26 -14.13
N GLU A 275 22.32 3.28 -12.80
CA GLU A 275 20.99 3.19 -12.22
C GLU A 275 20.20 4.48 -12.47
N LEU A 276 20.76 5.67 -12.23
CA LEU A 276 20.01 6.93 -12.33
C LEU A 276 19.69 7.34 -13.77
N PHE A 277 20.68 7.27 -14.66
CA PHE A 277 20.55 7.70 -16.06
C PHE A 277 20.29 6.54 -17.02
N GLY A 278 20.52 5.29 -16.62
CA GLY A 278 20.43 4.15 -17.53
C GLY A 278 21.66 4.04 -18.43
N HIS A 279 21.74 2.97 -19.20
CA HIS A 279 22.86 2.71 -20.09
C HIS A 279 22.40 2.08 -21.41
N GLU A 280 23.18 2.34 -22.46
CA GLU A 280 23.04 1.64 -23.74
C GLU A 280 23.83 0.32 -23.75
N LYS A 281 23.50 -0.54 -24.72
CA LYS A 281 24.21 -1.80 -24.92
C LYS A 281 25.68 -1.52 -25.25
N GLY A 282 26.60 -2.11 -24.48
CA GLY A 282 28.04 -1.94 -24.68
C GLY A 282 28.67 -0.73 -23.96
N ALA A 283 27.92 -0.01 -23.13
CA ALA A 283 28.44 1.16 -22.40
C ALA A 283 29.58 0.84 -21.41
N PHE A 284 29.63 -0.36 -20.85
CA PHE A 284 30.70 -0.85 -19.98
C PHE A 284 30.77 -2.39 -20.01
N THR A 285 31.81 -2.98 -19.40
CA THR A 285 31.98 -4.43 -19.29
C THR A 285 30.82 -5.06 -18.50
N GLY A 286 29.93 -5.77 -19.20
CA GLY A 286 28.72 -6.37 -18.62
C GLY A 286 27.39 -5.73 -19.07
N ALA A 287 27.44 -4.62 -19.81
CA ALA A 287 26.26 -3.96 -20.40
C ALA A 287 25.74 -4.73 -21.63
N THR A 288 25.20 -5.93 -21.42
CA THR A 288 24.70 -6.82 -22.49
C THR A 288 23.38 -6.35 -23.11
N GLN A 289 22.59 -5.58 -22.35
CA GLN A 289 21.29 -5.04 -22.76
C GLN A 289 21.20 -3.56 -22.38
N GLU A 290 20.31 -2.83 -23.05
CA GLU A 290 19.94 -1.47 -22.68
C GLU A 290 19.07 -1.48 -21.42
N ARG A 291 19.26 -0.52 -20.51
CA ARG A 291 18.45 -0.38 -19.30
C ARG A 291 18.03 1.08 -19.08
N LYS A 292 16.73 1.27 -18.82
CA LYS A 292 16.16 2.56 -18.45
C LYS A 292 16.64 3.01 -17.07
N GLY A 293 16.96 4.29 -16.95
CA GLY A 293 17.38 4.92 -15.69
C GLY A 293 16.22 5.28 -14.76
N ARG A 294 16.53 5.54 -13.49
CA ARG A 294 15.54 5.98 -12.48
C ARG A 294 14.88 7.32 -12.81
N PHE A 295 15.58 8.24 -13.48
CA PHE A 295 14.96 9.48 -13.97
C PHE A 295 13.86 9.21 -15.00
N GLU A 296 14.10 8.29 -15.94
CA GLU A 296 13.10 7.87 -16.93
C GLU A 296 11.92 7.17 -16.25
N MET A 297 12.18 6.30 -15.27
CA MET A 297 11.14 5.61 -14.49
C MET A 297 10.31 6.57 -13.63
N ALA A 298 10.87 7.70 -13.22
CA ALA A 298 10.21 8.70 -12.38
C ALA A 298 9.47 9.77 -13.19
N HIS A 299 9.46 9.68 -14.52
CA HIS A 299 8.81 10.65 -15.40
C HIS A 299 7.33 10.83 -15.04
N GLY A 300 6.88 12.09 -14.89
CA GLY A 300 5.53 12.44 -14.44
C GLY A 300 5.30 12.23 -12.94
N GLY A 301 6.32 11.83 -12.18
CA GLY A 301 6.26 11.49 -10.77
C GLY A 301 7.29 12.24 -9.92
N THR A 302 7.83 11.54 -8.93
CA THR A 302 8.81 12.08 -7.96
C THR A 302 9.99 11.13 -7.82
N LEU A 303 11.20 11.69 -7.85
CA LEU A 303 12.44 10.97 -7.56
C LEU A 303 12.96 11.41 -6.20
N PHE A 304 13.21 10.44 -5.33
CA PHE A 304 13.81 10.62 -4.02
C PHE A 304 15.26 10.13 -4.03
N LEU A 305 16.20 11.04 -3.76
CA LEU A 305 17.63 10.73 -3.61
C LEU A 305 18.02 10.83 -2.14
N ASP A 306 18.38 9.71 -1.54
CA ASP A 306 18.87 9.65 -0.17
C ASP A 306 20.40 9.70 -0.13
N GLU A 307 20.94 10.36 0.89
CA GLU A 307 22.36 10.63 1.08
C GLU A 307 23.05 11.35 -0.10
N ILE A 308 22.44 12.44 -0.58
CA ILE A 308 22.98 13.26 -1.69
C ILE A 308 24.34 13.90 -1.36
N GLY A 309 24.68 14.03 -0.08
CA GLY A 309 25.96 14.60 0.36
C GLY A 309 27.18 13.69 0.13
N ASP A 310 26.97 12.41 -0.21
CA ASP A 310 28.04 11.42 -0.43
C ASP A 310 28.40 11.23 -1.92
N VAL A 311 27.82 12.01 -2.82
CA VAL A 311 28.03 11.82 -4.28
C VAL A 311 29.33 12.42 -4.81
N SER A 312 29.91 11.78 -5.82
CA SER A 312 31.15 12.24 -6.47
C SER A 312 30.97 13.59 -7.19
N PRO A 313 32.03 14.40 -7.34
CA PRO A 313 31.96 15.66 -8.08
C PRO A 313 31.48 15.52 -9.53
N ASN A 314 31.84 14.42 -10.22
CA ASN A 314 31.36 14.16 -11.58
C ASN A 314 29.85 13.92 -11.62
N PHE A 315 29.34 13.17 -10.64
CA PHE A 315 27.91 12.94 -10.51
C PHE A 315 27.14 14.25 -10.24
N GLN A 316 27.70 15.15 -9.43
CA GLN A 316 27.11 16.47 -9.16
C GLN A 316 26.91 17.28 -10.45
N VAL A 317 27.87 17.24 -11.38
CA VAL A 317 27.76 17.93 -12.68
C VAL A 317 26.62 17.36 -13.51
N LYS A 318 26.52 16.03 -13.60
CA LYS A 318 25.44 15.37 -14.36
C LYS A 318 24.06 15.67 -13.76
N LEU A 319 23.93 15.57 -12.43
CA LEU A 319 22.68 15.89 -11.74
C LEU A 319 22.27 17.36 -11.95
N LEU A 320 23.23 18.29 -11.93
CA LEU A 320 22.97 19.71 -12.18
C LEU A 320 22.40 19.94 -13.59
N ARG A 321 22.97 19.28 -14.62
CA ARG A 321 22.46 19.38 -16.00
C ARG A 321 21.01 18.92 -16.09
N VAL A 322 20.68 17.76 -15.50
CA VAL A 322 19.29 17.27 -15.50
C VAL A 322 18.33 18.24 -14.79
N LEU A 323 18.78 18.87 -13.71
CA LEU A 323 17.97 19.84 -12.97
C LEU A 323 17.79 21.17 -13.69
N GLN A 324 18.71 21.56 -14.56
CA GLN A 324 18.67 22.81 -15.32
C GLN A 324 17.93 22.64 -16.65
N GLU A 325 18.32 21.64 -17.44
CA GLU A 325 17.89 21.43 -18.82
C GLU A 325 16.66 20.51 -18.92
N ARG A 326 16.34 19.77 -17.85
CA ARG A 326 15.29 18.72 -17.82
C ARG A 326 15.49 17.62 -18.86
N GLU A 327 16.74 17.41 -19.26
CA GLU A 327 17.15 16.32 -20.12
C GLU A 327 18.44 15.68 -19.62
N PHE A 328 18.67 14.44 -20.04
CA PHE A 328 19.91 13.72 -19.77
C PHE A 328 20.21 12.73 -20.88
N GLU A 329 21.44 12.25 -20.92
CA GLU A 329 21.90 11.21 -21.84
C GLU A 329 22.17 9.92 -21.06
N ARG A 330 21.88 8.78 -21.68
CA ARG A 330 22.25 7.47 -21.11
C ARG A 330 23.75 7.30 -21.10
N VAL A 331 24.27 6.50 -20.17
CA VAL A 331 25.70 6.15 -20.16
C VAL A 331 26.03 5.42 -21.47
N GLY A 332 26.99 5.96 -22.21
CA GLY A 332 27.42 5.44 -23.52
C GLY A 332 26.56 5.86 -24.72
N GLY A 333 25.45 6.55 -24.48
CA GLY A 333 24.59 7.11 -25.54
C GLY A 333 24.80 8.61 -25.73
N ASN A 334 24.32 9.13 -26.86
CA ASN A 334 24.37 10.56 -27.21
C ASN A 334 22.97 11.15 -27.47
N ARG A 335 21.92 10.37 -27.20
CA ARG A 335 20.54 10.80 -27.41
C ARG A 335 20.02 11.50 -26.14
N PRO A 336 19.63 12.78 -26.22
CA PRO A 336 19.00 13.47 -25.09
C PRO A 336 17.59 12.91 -24.82
N ILE A 337 17.28 12.72 -23.54
CA ILE A 337 15.99 12.22 -23.05
C ILE A 337 15.40 13.28 -22.12
N GLN A 338 14.28 13.87 -22.54
CA GLN A 338 13.55 14.84 -21.70
C GLN A 338 12.75 14.14 -20.60
N VAL A 339 12.84 14.68 -19.39
CA VAL A 339 12.10 14.16 -18.23
C VAL A 339 11.49 15.27 -17.38
N ASP A 340 10.24 15.06 -16.96
CA ASP A 340 9.59 15.91 -15.99
C ASP A 340 9.46 15.18 -14.65
N VAL A 341 10.38 15.48 -13.72
CA VAL A 341 10.48 14.79 -12.43
C VAL A 341 10.57 15.82 -11.31
N ARG A 342 9.75 15.65 -10.27
CA ARG A 342 9.92 16.40 -9.03
C ARG A 342 11.02 15.75 -8.20
N LEU A 343 12.00 16.53 -7.77
CA LEU A 343 13.12 16.02 -6.98
C LEU A 343 12.87 16.25 -5.47
N ILE A 344 13.09 15.21 -4.68
CA ILE A 344 13.24 15.29 -3.22
C ILE A 344 14.63 14.71 -2.90
N VAL A 345 15.45 15.45 -2.16
CA VAL A 345 16.78 15.00 -1.77
C VAL A 345 16.89 14.96 -0.25
N ALA A 346 17.68 14.03 0.27
CA ALA A 346 17.94 13.89 1.70
C ALA A 346 19.44 13.77 1.99
N THR A 347 19.88 14.30 3.13
CA THR A 347 21.25 14.11 3.63
C THR A 347 21.33 14.26 5.14
N ASN A 348 22.29 13.58 5.74
CA ASN A 348 22.73 13.81 7.12
C ASN A 348 23.94 14.75 7.24
N ARG A 349 24.59 15.14 6.14
CA ARG A 349 25.78 16.00 6.13
C ARG A 349 25.41 17.48 6.14
N ASN A 350 26.33 18.29 6.65
CA ASN A 350 26.28 19.74 6.48
C ASN A 350 26.79 20.10 5.08
N LEU A 351 25.87 20.40 4.16
CA LEU A 351 26.22 20.71 2.77
C LEU A 351 26.96 22.05 2.65
N GLU A 352 26.68 23.00 3.52
CA GLU A 352 27.35 24.31 3.55
C GLU A 352 28.84 24.15 3.86
N GLU A 353 29.17 23.33 4.85
CA GLU A 353 30.56 22.97 5.14
C GLU A 353 31.21 22.21 3.99
N ALA A 354 30.50 21.28 3.35
CA ALA A 354 31.01 20.53 2.20
C ALA A 354 31.29 21.45 1.00
N VAL A 355 30.48 22.49 0.80
CA VAL A 355 30.72 23.53 -0.22
C VAL A 355 31.96 24.35 0.12
N LEU A 356 32.12 24.77 1.37
CA LEU A 356 33.30 25.53 1.81
C LEU A 356 34.61 24.72 1.67
N LYS A 357 34.53 23.39 1.85
CA LYS A 357 35.66 22.46 1.66
C LYS A 357 35.90 22.08 0.20
N GLY A 358 35.04 22.50 -0.73
CA GLY A 358 35.14 22.15 -2.16
C GLY A 358 34.72 20.72 -2.49
N GLU A 359 34.12 19.99 -1.54
CA GLU A 359 33.61 18.62 -1.72
C GLU A 359 32.26 18.60 -2.44
N PHE A 360 31.49 19.68 -2.31
CA PHE A 360 30.18 19.84 -2.94
C PHE A 360 30.12 21.16 -3.73
N ARG A 361 29.53 21.14 -4.93
CA ARG A 361 29.46 22.35 -5.76
C ARG A 361 28.36 23.30 -5.28
N ALA A 362 28.71 24.59 -5.23
CA ALA A 362 27.79 25.65 -4.81
C ALA A 362 26.57 25.79 -5.75
N ASP A 363 26.77 25.61 -7.06
CA ASP A 363 25.70 25.72 -8.06
C ASP A 363 24.61 24.65 -7.87
N LEU A 364 25.00 23.40 -7.65
CA LEU A 364 24.08 22.31 -7.31
C LEU A 364 23.40 22.56 -5.97
N TYR A 365 24.15 23.01 -4.95
CA TYR A 365 23.62 23.31 -3.63
C TYR A 365 22.45 24.31 -3.70
N PHE A 366 22.63 25.44 -4.38
CA PHE A 366 21.55 26.42 -4.52
C PHE A 366 20.36 25.91 -5.34
N ARG A 367 20.58 24.96 -6.27
CA ARG A 367 19.50 24.36 -7.07
C ARG A 367 18.67 23.35 -6.29
N ILE A 368 19.26 22.63 -5.33
CA ILE A 368 18.56 21.65 -4.51
C ILE A 368 18.00 22.25 -3.21
N ASN A 369 18.65 23.28 -2.66
CA ASN A 369 18.25 23.95 -1.42
C ASN A 369 17.20 25.05 -1.67
N VAL A 370 16.07 24.69 -2.30
CA VAL A 370 14.95 25.62 -2.56
C VAL A 370 13.99 25.65 -1.38
N ILE A 371 13.58 24.48 -0.91
CA ILE A 371 12.78 24.30 0.31
C ILE A 371 13.55 23.32 1.19
N SER A 372 13.99 23.77 2.37
CA SER A 372 14.69 22.89 3.32
C SER A 372 13.81 22.58 4.51
N ILE A 373 13.72 21.29 4.85
CA ILE A 373 12.98 20.80 6.02
C ILE A 373 13.99 20.06 6.90
N LEU A 374 14.14 20.53 8.14
CA LEU A 374 15.04 19.92 9.12
C LEU A 374 14.25 18.96 10.01
N LEU A 375 14.56 17.67 9.92
CA LEU A 375 13.97 16.66 10.80
C LEU A 375 14.72 16.66 12.15
N PRO A 376 14.01 16.90 13.27
CA PRO A 376 14.63 16.89 14.59
C PRO A 376 15.09 15.48 14.97
N PRO A 377 16.24 15.34 15.64
CA PRO A 377 16.65 14.07 16.21
C PRO A 377 15.68 13.64 17.31
N LEU A 378 15.58 12.34 17.56
CA LEU A 378 14.61 11.74 18.49
C LEU A 378 14.74 12.30 19.91
N ARG A 379 15.96 12.65 20.32
CA ARG A 379 16.25 13.28 21.63
C ARG A 379 15.60 14.65 21.85
N GLU A 380 15.26 15.37 20.77
CA GLU A 380 14.58 16.66 20.81
C GLU A 380 13.05 16.53 20.75
N ARG A 381 12.52 15.32 20.54
CA ARG A 381 11.09 15.00 20.46
C ARG A 381 10.74 13.79 21.32
N ARG A 382 11.05 13.89 22.62
CA ARG A 382 10.90 12.76 23.56
C ARG A 382 9.46 12.28 23.73
N ASP A 383 8.49 13.19 23.59
CA ASP A 383 7.06 12.85 23.69
C ASP A 383 6.64 11.84 22.62
N ASP A 384 7.31 11.85 21.45
CA ASP A 384 7.03 10.92 20.35
C ASP A 384 7.57 9.51 20.62
N ILE A 385 8.51 9.34 21.55
CA ILE A 385 9.14 8.04 21.84
C ILE A 385 8.10 7.04 22.31
N PHE A 386 7.14 7.46 23.15
CA PHE A 386 6.07 6.60 23.64
C PHE A 386 5.19 6.09 22.50
N LEU A 387 4.74 7.00 21.64
CA LEU A 387 3.89 6.70 20.49
C LEU A 387 4.60 5.80 19.48
N LEU A 388 5.87 6.09 19.18
CA LEU A 388 6.69 5.30 18.28
C LEU A 388 6.92 3.88 18.83
N ALA A 389 7.24 3.76 20.13
CA ALA A 389 7.47 2.47 20.76
C ALA A 389 6.21 1.58 20.76
N ASP A 390 5.05 2.16 21.06
CA ASP A 390 3.77 1.46 21.00
C ASP A 390 3.46 1.00 19.57
N HIS A 391 3.67 1.88 18.58
CA HIS A 391 3.46 1.54 17.17
C HIS A 391 4.34 0.38 16.69
N PHE A 392 5.64 0.39 17.02
CA PHE A 392 6.55 -0.70 16.65
C PHE A 392 6.17 -2.01 17.34
N LEU A 393 5.75 -1.95 18.60
CA LEU A 393 5.30 -3.13 19.33
C LEU A 393 4.01 -3.71 18.74
N GLU A 394 3.05 -2.86 18.37
CA GLU A 394 1.81 -3.29 17.72
C GLU A 394 2.10 -3.94 16.37
N ARG A 395 2.98 -3.34 15.57
CA ARG A 395 3.44 -3.91 14.30
C ARG A 395 4.10 -5.28 14.52
N PHE A 396 4.97 -5.41 15.51
CA PHE A 396 5.61 -6.67 15.86
C PHE A 396 4.59 -7.73 16.29
N ASN A 397 3.64 -7.35 17.16
CA ASN A 397 2.57 -8.22 17.65
C ASN A 397 1.71 -8.77 16.50
N ARG A 398 1.31 -7.91 15.56
CA ARG A 398 0.51 -8.30 14.39
C ARG A 398 1.26 -9.29 13.50
N THR A 399 2.54 -9.04 13.22
CA THR A 399 3.36 -9.92 12.37
C THR A 399 3.63 -11.27 13.02
N ASN A 400 3.86 -11.30 14.34
CA ASN A 400 4.26 -12.50 15.07
C ASN A 400 3.12 -13.17 15.85
N GLN A 401 1.87 -12.70 15.68
CA GLN A 401 0.68 -13.17 16.39
C GLN A 401 0.87 -13.21 17.92
N ARG A 402 1.54 -12.19 18.47
CA ARG A 402 1.72 -12.02 19.92
C ARG A 402 0.85 -10.88 20.45
N GLN A 403 0.69 -10.83 21.76
CA GLN A 403 -0.01 -9.75 22.48
C GLN A 403 0.90 -9.24 23.61
N LEU A 404 1.99 -8.58 23.21
CA LEU A 404 2.93 -7.94 24.13
C LEU A 404 2.49 -6.50 24.44
N THR A 405 2.71 -6.08 25.67
CA THR A 405 2.48 -4.69 26.12
C THR A 405 3.74 -4.11 26.74
N LEU A 406 3.98 -2.81 26.60
CA LEU A 406 5.04 -2.10 27.30
C LEU A 406 4.53 -1.61 28.66
N SER A 407 5.24 -1.96 29.72
CA SER A 407 4.98 -1.43 31.07
C SER A 407 5.33 0.08 31.15
N PRO A 408 4.69 0.84 32.05
CA PRO A 408 5.02 2.26 32.26
C PRO A 408 6.52 2.49 32.57
N GLU A 409 7.13 1.61 33.34
CA GLU A 409 8.55 1.68 33.71
C GLU A 409 9.45 1.49 32.49
N ALA A 410 9.13 0.53 31.62
CA ALA A 410 9.86 0.32 30.37
C ALA A 410 9.74 1.53 29.44
N LYS A 411 8.54 2.13 29.35
CA LYS A 411 8.29 3.33 28.56
C LYS A 411 9.15 4.51 29.03
N GLN A 412 9.21 4.73 30.35
CA GLN A 412 10.02 5.81 30.92
C GLN A 412 11.51 5.64 30.61
N ILE A 413 12.03 4.42 30.74
CA ILE A 413 13.43 4.12 30.39
C ILE A 413 13.72 4.40 28.91
N LEU A 414 12.79 4.05 28.00
CA LEU A 414 12.94 4.36 26.58
C LEU A 414 12.99 5.87 26.33
N ALA A 415 12.19 6.67 27.06
CA ALA A 415 12.16 8.13 26.92
C ALA A 415 13.43 8.85 27.43
N GLU A 416 14.12 8.25 28.42
CA GLU A 416 15.37 8.79 28.98
C GLU A 416 16.62 8.45 28.15
N CYS A 417 16.51 7.54 27.19
CA CYS A 417 17.61 7.12 26.33
C CYS A 417 18.00 8.20 25.30
N TYR A 418 19.29 8.23 24.92
CA TYR A 418 19.84 9.24 24.01
C TYR A 418 19.51 8.98 22.52
N TRP A 419 19.35 7.71 22.13
CA TRP A 419 19.03 7.27 20.76
C TRP A 419 19.91 7.90 19.65
N PRO A 420 21.24 7.63 19.63
CA PRO A 420 22.11 8.15 18.56
C PRO A 420 21.72 7.70 17.14
N GLY A 421 21.08 6.54 16.99
CA GLY A 421 20.51 6.05 15.73
C GLY A 421 19.03 6.40 15.53
N ASN A 422 18.50 7.33 16.33
CA ASN A 422 17.16 7.88 16.24
C ASN A 422 16.06 6.78 16.19
N VAL A 423 15.06 6.94 15.31
CA VAL A 423 13.90 6.06 15.21
C VAL A 423 14.29 4.65 14.81
N ARG A 424 15.29 4.49 13.94
CA ARG A 424 15.78 3.17 13.49
C ARG A 424 16.35 2.36 14.65
N GLU A 425 17.04 3.02 15.58
CA GLU A 425 17.56 2.37 16.77
C GLU A 425 16.44 2.00 17.76
N LEU A 426 15.45 2.89 17.94
CA LEU A 426 14.28 2.62 18.76
C LEU A 426 13.50 1.40 18.24
N GLU A 427 13.22 1.34 16.93
CA GLU A 427 12.55 0.21 16.28
C GLU A 427 13.29 -1.10 16.56
N ASN A 428 14.60 -1.15 16.29
CA ASN A 428 15.43 -2.32 16.55
C ASN A 428 15.44 -2.73 18.03
N CYS A 429 15.44 -1.76 18.95
CA CYS A 429 15.43 -2.02 20.39
C CYS A 429 14.11 -2.65 20.83
N VAL A 430 12.98 -2.11 20.37
CA VAL A 430 11.65 -2.63 20.68
C VAL A 430 11.47 -4.03 20.09
N GLU A 431 11.83 -4.24 18.82
CA GLU A 431 11.74 -5.56 18.17
C GLU A 431 12.59 -6.61 18.88
N ARG A 432 13.86 -6.28 19.20
CA ARG A 432 14.75 -7.19 19.92
C ARG A 432 14.21 -7.57 21.29
N THR A 433 13.69 -6.59 22.03
CA THR A 433 13.12 -6.80 23.36
C THR A 433 11.86 -7.66 23.28
N ALA A 434 11.00 -7.39 22.30
CA ALA A 434 9.78 -8.15 22.05
C ALA A 434 10.08 -9.62 21.65
N ALA A 435 11.09 -9.86 20.83
CA ALA A 435 11.54 -11.19 20.43
C ALA A 435 12.08 -12.01 21.61
N MET A 436 12.87 -11.37 22.50
CA MET A 436 13.46 -12.05 23.66
C MET A 436 12.50 -12.17 24.86
N SER A 437 11.36 -11.47 24.84
CA SER A 437 10.38 -11.54 25.93
C SER A 437 9.64 -12.87 25.95
N ARG A 438 9.67 -13.53 27.11
CA ARG A 438 8.93 -14.78 27.40
C ARG A 438 7.54 -14.53 27.99
N GLY A 439 7.24 -13.31 28.44
CA GLY A 439 5.96 -12.94 29.07
C GLY A 439 5.10 -12.01 28.21
N LYS A 440 3.87 -11.71 28.67
CA LYS A 440 2.91 -10.80 28.00
C LYS A 440 3.23 -9.31 28.16
N ALA A 441 4.13 -8.95 29.08
CA ALA A 441 4.52 -7.58 29.35
C ALA A 441 6.05 -7.42 29.26
N ILE A 442 6.49 -6.39 28.57
CA ILE A 442 7.87 -5.94 28.51
C ILE A 442 8.10 -4.99 29.69
N ARG A 443 8.95 -5.43 30.62
CA ARG A 443 9.37 -4.70 31.82
C ARG A 443 10.77 -4.10 31.65
N ASP A 444 11.14 -3.21 32.55
CA ASP A 444 12.47 -2.61 32.70
C ASP A 444 13.63 -3.61 32.51
N ILE A 445 13.56 -4.77 33.17
CA ILE A 445 14.59 -5.82 33.13
C ILE A 445 14.74 -6.46 31.75
N ASN A 446 13.77 -6.28 30.84
CA ASN A 446 13.85 -6.84 29.50
C ASN A 446 14.63 -5.92 28.55
N LEU A 447 14.82 -4.65 28.90
CA LEU A 447 15.47 -3.66 28.02
C LEU A 447 17.00 -3.83 28.01
N PRO A 448 17.64 -3.71 26.82
CA PRO A 448 19.09 -3.85 26.69
C PRO A 448 19.91 -2.84 27.51
N CYS A 449 19.38 -1.64 27.76
CA CYS A 449 20.04 -0.59 28.54
C CYS A 449 20.23 -0.97 30.01
N GLN A 450 19.28 -1.68 30.62
CA GLN A 450 19.39 -2.15 32.01
C GLN A 450 20.28 -3.39 32.14
N LYS A 451 20.53 -4.13 31.05
CA LYS A 451 21.43 -5.29 31.02
C LYS A 451 22.89 -4.96 30.65
N ASN A 452 23.27 -3.68 30.58
CA ASN A 452 24.57 -3.25 30.01
C ASN A 452 24.84 -3.76 28.59
N MET A 453 23.78 -4.08 27.84
CA MET A 453 23.83 -4.56 26.45
C MET A 453 23.46 -3.47 25.43
N CYS A 454 23.31 -2.22 25.89
CA CYS A 454 23.08 -1.07 25.04
C CYS A 454 24.42 -0.60 24.46
N PHE A 455 24.74 -1.07 23.26
CA PHE A 455 25.92 -0.66 22.49
C PHE A 455 25.94 0.84 22.15
N SER A 456 24.80 1.51 22.26
CA SER A 456 24.62 2.94 22.01
C SER A 456 25.38 3.84 22.99
N LEU A 457 25.66 3.36 24.20
CA LEU A 457 26.53 4.06 25.16
C LEU A 457 27.99 4.11 24.70
N ALA A 458 28.46 3.11 23.94
CA ALA A 458 29.81 3.07 23.39
C ALA A 458 29.99 3.96 22.15
N LEU A 459 28.89 4.36 21.49
CA LEU A 459 28.88 5.19 20.28
C LEU A 459 28.63 6.69 20.58
N ARG A 460 28.54 7.09 21.85
CA ARG A 460 28.43 8.51 22.22
C ARG A 460 29.74 9.22 21.84
N PRO A 461 29.71 10.30 21.04
CA PRO A 461 30.90 11.11 20.82
C PRO A 461 31.35 11.69 22.17
N ILE A 462 32.63 11.50 22.49
CA ILE A 462 33.27 11.93 23.75
C ILE A 462 33.24 13.48 23.91
N SER A 463 32.84 14.20 22.87
CA SER A 463 32.93 15.66 22.73
C SER A 463 31.92 16.50 23.53
N GLN A 464 30.95 15.90 24.23
CA GLN A 464 29.94 16.65 25.02
C GLN A 464 29.80 16.16 26.46
N ILE A 465 30.91 15.84 27.12
CA ILE A 465 30.96 15.88 28.60
C ILE A 465 31.29 17.33 28.98
N SER A 466 30.31 18.21 28.81
CA SER A 466 30.24 19.47 29.55
C SER A 466 29.13 19.27 30.57
N SER A 467 29.47 18.71 31.73
CA SER A 467 28.53 18.71 32.86
C SER A 467 28.19 20.18 33.18
N PRO A 468 26.90 20.54 33.34
CA PRO A 468 26.57 21.83 33.92
C PRO A 468 26.98 21.78 35.39
N VAL A 469 28.03 22.51 35.73
CA VAL A 469 28.33 22.84 37.13
C VAL A 469 27.27 23.84 37.59
N PRO A 470 26.48 23.57 38.65
CA PRO A 470 25.62 24.59 39.21
C PRO A 470 26.48 25.70 39.81
N ALA A 471 26.21 26.94 39.41
CA ALA A 471 26.82 28.13 39.97
C ALA A 471 26.37 28.34 41.43
N ALA A 472 27.33 28.43 42.34
CA ALA A 472 27.19 29.08 43.65
C ALA A 472 28.56 29.68 44.03
N PRO A 473 28.59 30.77 44.82
CA PRO A 473 29.44 31.93 44.59
C PRO A 473 30.90 31.76 45.04
N ALA A 474 31.76 32.54 44.38
CA ALA A 474 33.19 32.60 44.59
C ALA A 474 33.55 33.32 45.90
N GLU A 475 34.48 32.73 46.67
CA GLU A 475 35.51 33.42 47.46
C GLU A 475 36.72 32.46 47.68
N PRO A 476 37.94 32.98 47.97
CA PRO A 476 39.12 32.56 47.23
C PRO A 476 40.01 31.52 47.93
N VAL A 477 40.67 30.77 47.04
CA VAL A 477 41.80 29.83 47.17
C VAL A 477 42.69 29.98 48.41
N ALA A 478 42.82 28.89 49.18
CA ALA A 478 44.04 28.55 49.91
C ALA A 478 44.24 27.03 49.93
N ALA A 479 45.49 26.62 49.72
CA ALA A 479 45.93 25.28 49.40
C ALA A 479 45.93 24.32 50.61
N SER A 480 45.52 23.05 50.40
CA SER A 480 46.19 21.82 50.86
C SER A 480 45.34 20.56 50.58
N LEU A 481 46.00 19.49 50.10
CA LEU A 481 45.50 18.11 49.95
C LEU A 481 45.99 17.27 51.15
N PRO A 482 45.49 16.03 51.40
CA PRO A 482 44.10 15.64 51.64
C PRO A 482 43.98 14.68 52.87
N GLY A 483 42.89 14.78 53.63
CA GLY A 483 42.49 13.78 54.65
C GLY A 483 41.24 13.04 54.18
N GLY A 484 41.29 11.71 54.18
CA GLY A 484 40.31 10.85 53.53
C GLY A 484 39.00 10.66 54.29
N ASP A 485 37.98 10.16 53.55
CA ASP A 485 37.37 8.87 53.86
C ASP A 485 36.46 8.42 52.70
N THR A 486 36.71 7.22 52.18
CA THR A 486 35.66 6.37 51.60
C THR A 486 36.10 4.92 51.70
N GLN A 487 35.27 4.15 52.38
CA GLN A 487 35.47 2.74 52.67
C GLN A 487 35.31 1.84 51.42
N THR A 488 36.27 0.92 51.32
CA THR A 488 36.21 -0.48 50.86
C THR A 488 35.83 -0.83 49.40
N ARG A 489 36.86 -1.08 48.58
CA ARG A 489 37.18 -2.45 48.06
C ARG A 489 38.54 -2.48 47.33
N GLY A 490 39.49 -3.25 47.89
CA GLY A 490 40.82 -3.54 47.33
C GLY A 490 41.95 -2.85 48.09
N ARG A 491 42.59 -3.56 49.04
CA ARG A 491 43.74 -3.07 49.80
C ARG A 491 44.93 -2.91 48.85
N VAL A 492 45.18 -1.70 48.39
CA VAL A 492 46.40 -1.36 47.65
C VAL A 492 47.59 -1.57 48.60
N PRO A 493 48.61 -2.37 48.25
CA PRO A 493 49.79 -2.54 49.08
C PRO A 493 50.48 -1.19 49.36
N GLU A 494 51.12 -1.04 50.52
CA GLU A 494 51.93 0.14 50.81
C GLU A 494 53.23 0.07 50.00
N PHE A 495 53.42 1.01 49.07
CA PHE A 495 54.60 1.06 48.20
C PHE A 495 55.59 2.11 48.69
N LYS A 496 56.87 1.75 48.75
CA LYS A 496 57.97 2.66 49.16
C LYS A 496 58.25 3.75 48.12
N SER A 497 57.86 3.55 46.86
CA SER A 497 58.00 4.57 45.81
C SER A 497 56.75 4.69 44.94
N PRO A 498 56.42 5.90 44.44
CA PRO A 498 55.34 6.09 43.47
C PRO A 498 55.53 5.29 42.17
N ARG A 499 56.77 4.97 41.81
CA ARG A 499 57.12 4.15 40.64
C ARG A 499 56.66 2.70 40.81
N ASP A 500 56.90 2.11 41.98
CA ASP A 500 56.53 0.71 42.25
C ASP A 500 55.02 0.51 42.26
N ARG A 501 54.27 1.51 42.75
CA ARG A 501 52.81 1.52 42.71
C ARG A 501 52.25 1.50 41.29
N LEU A 502 52.89 2.21 40.36
CA LEU A 502 52.50 2.25 38.94
C LEU A 502 52.85 0.96 38.22
N VAL A 503 54.02 0.37 38.51
CA VAL A 503 54.43 -0.92 37.95
C VAL A 503 53.50 -2.03 38.41
N TRP A 504 53.20 -2.11 39.72
CA TRP A 504 52.25 -3.09 40.25
C TRP A 504 50.86 -2.98 39.59
N ALA A 505 50.32 -1.76 39.46
CA ALA A 505 49.02 -1.55 38.82
C ALA A 505 49.03 -1.93 37.33
N MET A 506 50.16 -1.75 36.64
CA MET A 506 50.32 -2.19 35.25
C MET A 506 50.41 -3.71 35.14
N GLU A 507 51.13 -4.38 36.04
CA GLU A 507 51.25 -5.84 36.06
C GLU A 507 49.91 -6.53 36.36
N GLU A 508 49.18 -6.10 37.40
CA GLU A 508 47.85 -6.61 37.75
C GLU A 508 46.82 -6.43 36.62
N CYS A 509 47.01 -5.41 35.79
CA CYS A 509 46.11 -5.09 34.69
C CYS A 509 46.56 -5.60 33.32
N GLY A 510 47.60 -6.45 33.26
CA GLY A 510 48.12 -7.00 32.01
C GLY A 510 48.65 -5.93 31.06
N TRP A 511 49.29 -4.90 31.59
CA TRP A 511 49.86 -3.73 30.90
C TRP A 511 48.84 -2.86 30.12
N VAL A 512 47.55 -2.97 30.46
CA VAL A 512 46.48 -2.11 29.92
C VAL A 512 46.33 -0.83 30.75
N GLN A 513 46.85 0.29 30.24
CA GLN A 513 46.85 1.60 30.93
C GLN A 513 45.48 2.05 31.44
N ALA A 514 44.42 1.82 30.66
CA ALA A 514 43.06 2.24 31.04
C ALA A 514 42.50 1.45 32.25
N LYS A 515 42.92 0.19 32.44
CA LYS A 515 42.56 -0.62 33.61
C LYS A 515 43.39 -0.22 34.83
N ALA A 516 44.70 -0.03 34.64
CA ALA A 516 45.61 0.42 35.70
C ALA A 516 45.23 1.81 36.25
N ALA A 517 44.81 2.72 35.37
CA ALA A 517 44.33 4.05 35.74
C ALA A 517 43.09 3.98 36.65
N ARG A 518 42.12 3.10 36.34
CA ARG A 518 40.94 2.87 37.19
C ARG A 518 41.30 2.26 38.53
N LEU A 519 42.23 1.31 38.55
CA LEU A 519 42.70 0.66 39.78
C LEU A 519 43.35 1.67 40.74
N LEU A 520 44.02 2.69 40.20
CA LEU A 520 44.69 3.73 40.98
C LEU A 520 43.85 5.01 41.17
N GLY A 521 42.60 5.05 40.69
CA GLY A 521 41.72 6.22 40.81
C GLY A 521 42.20 7.44 40.01
N MET A 522 42.96 7.24 38.94
CA MET A 522 43.49 8.31 38.08
C MET A 522 42.94 8.21 36.65
N THR A 523 43.04 9.30 35.88
CA THR A 523 42.66 9.31 34.45
C THR A 523 43.72 8.62 33.59
N THR A 524 43.34 8.09 32.42
CA THR A 524 44.30 7.47 31.48
C THR A 524 45.40 8.44 31.03
N ARG A 525 45.10 9.75 30.96
CA ARG A 525 46.08 10.79 30.64
C ARG A 525 47.08 11.00 31.78
N GLN A 526 46.63 11.00 33.03
CA GLN A 526 47.49 11.04 34.21
C GLN A 526 48.36 9.78 34.30
N MET A 527 47.79 8.60 33.99
CA MET A 527 48.54 7.35 33.93
C MET A 527 49.64 7.39 32.86
N HIS A 528 49.31 7.88 31.65
CA HIS A 528 50.28 8.05 30.57
C HIS A 528 51.43 9.00 30.96
N TYR A 529 51.08 10.15 31.54
CA TYR A 529 52.06 11.12 32.02
C TYR A 529 52.92 10.56 33.16
N ALA A 530 52.33 9.80 34.09
CA ALA A 530 53.05 9.17 35.19
C ALA A 530 54.03 8.09 34.69
N LEU A 531 53.64 7.27 33.72
CA LEU A 531 54.52 6.27 33.10
C LEU A 531 55.72 6.94 32.39
N GLN A 532 55.49 8.05 31.69
CA GLN A 532 56.57 8.84 31.08
C GLN A 532 57.49 9.48 32.13
N LYS A 533 56.92 10.08 33.17
CA LYS A 533 57.66 10.74 34.26
C LYS A 533 58.57 9.78 35.04
N TYR A 534 58.16 8.52 35.21
CA TYR A 534 58.93 7.51 35.94
C TYR A 534 59.67 6.52 35.02
N HIS A 535 59.74 6.80 33.72
CA HIS A 535 60.42 5.99 32.70
C HIS A 535 60.05 4.50 32.79
N ILE A 536 58.75 4.20 32.79
CA ILE A 536 58.23 2.82 32.82
C ILE A 536 57.82 2.42 31.39
N GLU A 537 58.58 1.50 30.79
CA GLU A 537 58.29 0.97 29.46
C GLU A 537 57.11 -0.02 29.48
N ILE A 538 56.19 0.14 28.53
CA ILE A 538 55.00 -0.71 28.43
C ILE A 538 55.39 -2.04 27.79
N LYS A 539 55.31 -3.14 28.54
CA LYS A 539 55.45 -4.49 27.99
C LYS A 539 54.17 -4.87 27.25
N LYS A 540 54.26 -5.19 25.96
CA LYS A 540 53.17 -5.88 25.25
C LYS A 540 53.27 -7.37 25.57
N LEU A 541 52.28 -7.90 26.29
CA LEU A 541 52.08 -9.35 26.48
C LEU A 541 51.28 -9.92 25.31
#